data_AF-A0A0M9AI21-F1
#
_entry.id   AF-A0A0M9AI21-F1
#
_cell.length_a   1.000
_cell.length_b   1.000
_cell.length_c   1.000
_cell.angle_alpha   90.00
_cell.angle_beta   90.00
_cell.angle_gamma   90.00
#
_symmetry.space_group_name_H-M   'P 1'
#
loop_
_entity.id
_entity.type
_entity.pdbx_description
1 polymer ?
#
loop_
_entity_poly.entity_id
_entity_poly.type
_entity_poly.pdbx_seq_one_letter_code
_entity_poly.pdbx_strand_id
1 'polypeptide(L)'
;MTENTESKVGVSIECAAAWDFVVPSRATTLSEVTEECIRRYQQLFEAFGDLIIPTEIQTEVEIHDEDRRLVDVGQDRNPRDRNEIVLTGEEISPPDVAAATKSEGNGVSYLTDIRIRWARIKLRLRQGDKLVDRQDCIQYMKGEPRPDGVLPAPMECSVTHYRSKESDPVDTEYKTVISVNLHSDVWMGGSEPARVNRERLGTFLGKLDEAVSPAEIKRECYEWDDFWYNLSVTTDEWGRHTFDPAAIY
;
A
#
# COMPACT_ATOMS: atom_id res chain seq x y z
N MET A 1 27.55 10.93 -24.20
CA MET A 1 26.91 9.65 -23.85
C MET A 1 25.50 9.99 -23.42
N THR A 2 24.55 9.90 -24.33
CA THR A 2 23.12 10.13 -24.08
C THR A 2 22.58 8.87 -23.40
N GLU A 3 22.61 8.87 -22.07
CA GLU A 3 22.07 7.77 -21.29
C GLU A 3 20.59 7.57 -21.56
N ASN A 4 20.22 6.30 -21.58
CA ASN A 4 18.90 5.74 -21.84
C ASN A 4 17.90 6.01 -20.68
N THR A 5 18.06 7.12 -19.96
CA THR A 5 17.37 7.48 -18.72
C THR A 5 15.92 7.90 -18.92
N GLU A 6 15.47 8.15 -20.16
CA GLU A 6 14.06 8.51 -20.45
C GLU A 6 13.05 7.37 -20.25
N SER A 7 13.51 6.16 -19.93
CA SER A 7 12.65 4.99 -19.73
C SER A 7 12.59 4.46 -18.29
N LYS A 8 13.33 5.07 -17.36
CA LYS A 8 13.33 4.66 -15.95
C LYS A 8 12.38 5.49 -15.11
N VAL A 9 11.71 4.83 -14.17
CA VAL A 9 10.82 5.44 -13.18
C VAL A 9 11.63 5.74 -11.91
N GLY A 10 11.69 7.02 -11.53
CA GLY A 10 12.33 7.43 -10.28
C GLY A 10 11.44 7.08 -9.09
N VAL A 11 12.02 6.46 -8.06
CA VAL A 11 11.33 6.16 -6.80
C VAL A 11 12.10 6.73 -5.61
N SER A 12 11.39 7.09 -4.55
CA SER A 12 11.96 7.54 -3.27
C SER A 12 11.51 6.63 -2.14
N ILE A 13 12.36 6.44 -1.13
CA ILE A 13 11.95 5.74 0.11
C ILE A 13 10.86 6.51 0.83
N GLU A 14 10.96 7.84 0.82
CA GLU A 14 9.94 8.67 1.44
C GLU A 14 8.65 8.65 0.63
N CYS A 15 7.53 8.81 1.33
CA CYS A 15 6.21 8.90 0.73
C CYS A 15 5.91 10.35 0.35
N ALA A 16 5.36 10.58 -0.84
CA ALA A 16 4.86 11.90 -1.22
C ALA A 16 3.47 12.17 -0.66
N ALA A 17 2.61 11.16 -0.74
CA ALA A 17 1.20 11.27 -0.44
C ALA A 17 0.58 9.90 -0.16
N ALA A 18 -0.43 9.90 0.70
CA ALA A 18 -1.15 8.71 1.11
C ALA A 18 -2.68 8.92 1.06
N TRP A 19 -3.39 7.86 0.69
CA TRP A 19 -4.83 7.72 0.94
C TRP A 19 -5.04 6.57 1.93
N ASP A 20 -5.59 6.90 3.10
CA ASP A 20 -5.90 5.94 4.15
C ASP A 20 -7.42 5.78 4.27
N PHE A 21 -7.90 4.63 3.83
CA PHE A 21 -9.31 4.22 3.91
C PHE A 21 -9.55 3.61 5.27
N VAL A 22 -10.21 4.36 6.16
CA VAL A 22 -10.50 3.92 7.54
C VAL A 22 -11.82 3.18 7.56
N VAL A 23 -11.78 1.87 7.81
CA VAL A 23 -12.95 1.00 7.75
C VAL A 23 -13.24 0.40 9.13
N PRO A 24 -14.48 0.47 9.64
CA PRO A 24 -14.82 -0.15 10.92
C PRO A 24 -14.63 -1.68 10.85
N SER A 25 -14.06 -2.24 11.91
CA SER A 25 -13.89 -3.69 12.07
C SER A 25 -14.96 -4.24 12.99
N ARG A 26 -15.57 -5.35 12.59
CA ARG A 26 -16.50 -6.11 13.44
C ARG A 26 -15.86 -7.36 14.03
N ALA A 27 -14.59 -7.60 13.75
CA ALA A 27 -13.86 -8.74 14.29
C ALA A 27 -13.76 -8.62 15.81
N THR A 28 -14.06 -9.72 16.48
CA THR A 28 -14.05 -9.87 17.94
C THR A 28 -13.07 -10.95 18.39
N THR A 29 -12.61 -11.82 17.49
CA THR A 29 -11.62 -12.88 17.76
C THR A 29 -10.36 -12.76 16.90
N LEU A 30 -9.33 -13.54 17.23
CA LEU A 30 -8.08 -13.60 16.47
C LEU A 30 -8.31 -14.11 15.03
N SER A 31 -9.10 -15.18 14.89
CA SER A 31 -9.43 -15.74 13.58
C SER A 31 -10.22 -14.76 12.72
N GLU A 32 -11.20 -14.05 13.30
CA GLU A 32 -12.01 -13.05 12.60
C GLU A 32 -11.15 -11.88 12.09
N VAL A 33 -10.08 -11.49 12.79
CA VAL A 33 -9.14 -10.47 12.31
C VAL A 33 -8.39 -10.95 11.07
N THR A 34 -7.90 -12.20 11.09
CA THR A 34 -7.23 -12.79 9.91
C THR A 34 -8.17 -12.85 8.71
N GLU A 35 -9.40 -13.34 8.91
CA GLU A 35 -10.43 -13.39 7.87
C GLU A 35 -10.75 -11.99 7.33
N GLU A 36 -10.85 -10.99 8.23
CA GLU A 36 -11.09 -9.61 7.83
C GLU A 36 -9.94 -9.05 7.00
N CYS A 37 -8.69 -9.20 7.43
CA CYS A 37 -7.52 -8.73 6.68
C CYS A 37 -7.43 -9.37 5.30
N ILE A 38 -7.65 -10.70 5.18
CA ILE A 38 -7.67 -11.41 3.89
C ILE A 38 -8.82 -10.87 3.02
N ARG A 39 -10.01 -10.67 3.58
CA ARG A 39 -11.15 -10.10 2.85
C ARG A 39 -10.87 -8.67 2.39
N ARG A 40 -10.24 -7.83 3.21
CA ARG A 40 -9.85 -6.46 2.83
C ARG A 40 -8.77 -6.47 1.75
N TYR A 41 -7.82 -7.39 1.82
CA TYR A 41 -6.86 -7.60 0.74
C TYR A 41 -7.54 -8.05 -0.55
N GLN A 42 -8.56 -8.91 -0.47
CA GLN A 42 -9.36 -9.28 -1.65
C GLN A 42 -10.07 -8.07 -2.25
N GLN A 43 -10.71 -7.23 -1.45
CA GLN A 43 -11.36 -6.00 -1.93
C GLN A 43 -10.37 -5.04 -2.60
N LEU A 44 -9.18 -4.89 -2.00
CA LEU A 44 -8.09 -4.12 -2.56
C LEU A 44 -7.59 -4.72 -3.90
N PHE A 45 -7.42 -6.04 -3.95
CA PHE A 45 -7.00 -6.77 -5.15
C PHE A 45 -8.00 -6.62 -6.30
N GLU A 46 -9.30 -6.72 -6.02
CA GLU A 46 -10.36 -6.53 -7.00
C GLU A 46 -10.40 -5.08 -7.52
N ALA A 47 -10.12 -4.10 -6.66
CA ALA A 47 -10.06 -2.68 -7.03
C ALA A 47 -8.90 -2.36 -7.98
N PHE A 48 -7.78 -3.09 -7.91
CA PHE A 48 -6.62 -2.89 -8.80
C PHE A 48 -6.98 -2.96 -10.27
N GLY A 49 -7.87 -3.86 -10.65
CA GLY A 49 -8.16 -4.15 -12.06
C GLY A 49 -6.88 -4.49 -12.83
N ASP A 50 -6.52 -3.69 -13.84
CA ASP A 50 -5.30 -3.85 -14.62
C ASP A 50 -4.18 -2.86 -14.23
N LEU A 51 -4.37 -2.08 -13.15
CA LEU A 51 -3.41 -1.07 -12.71
C LEU A 51 -2.23 -1.67 -11.95
N ILE A 52 -2.49 -2.61 -11.04
CA ILE A 52 -1.51 -3.19 -10.11
C ILE A 52 -1.58 -4.70 -10.21
N ILE A 53 -0.42 -5.34 -10.39
CA ILE A 53 -0.27 -6.80 -10.28
C ILE A 53 0.73 -7.09 -9.15
N PRO A 54 0.26 -7.51 -7.96
CA PRO A 54 1.13 -7.82 -6.83
C PRO A 54 2.10 -8.95 -7.17
N THR A 55 3.39 -8.76 -6.91
CA THR A 55 4.43 -9.76 -7.18
C THR A 55 5.27 -10.09 -5.95
N GLU A 56 5.20 -9.25 -4.92
CA GLU A 56 5.81 -9.52 -3.62
C GLU A 56 4.89 -9.03 -2.49
N ILE A 57 4.52 -9.95 -1.60
CA ILE A 57 3.71 -9.66 -0.41
C ILE A 57 4.51 -10.06 0.83
N GLN A 58 4.44 -9.22 1.85
CA GLN A 58 5.02 -9.48 3.16
C GLN A 58 3.94 -9.33 4.24
N THR A 59 3.91 -10.28 5.17
CA THR A 59 3.01 -10.28 6.33
C THR A 59 3.63 -11.03 7.51
N GLU A 60 3.24 -10.67 8.73
CA GLU A 60 3.55 -11.43 9.94
C GLU A 60 2.30 -12.19 10.40
N VAL A 61 2.46 -13.49 10.65
CA VAL A 61 1.39 -14.35 11.18
C VAL A 61 1.80 -14.87 12.55
N GLU A 62 0.99 -14.55 13.55
CA GLU A 62 1.05 -15.18 14.86
C GLU A 62 0.17 -16.44 14.88
N ILE A 63 0.65 -17.51 15.49
CA ILE A 63 -0.12 -18.74 15.67
C ILE A 63 -0.43 -18.93 17.15
N HIS A 64 -1.71 -18.99 17.48
CA HIS A 64 -2.22 -19.18 18.85
C HIS A 64 -2.83 -20.57 19.01
N ASP A 65 -2.87 -21.09 20.23
CA ASP A 65 -3.46 -22.43 20.50
C ASP A 65 -5.00 -22.41 20.52
N GLU A 66 -5.60 -21.24 20.77
CA GLU A 66 -7.05 -21.07 20.90
C GLU A 66 -7.49 -19.76 20.25
N ASP A 67 -8.72 -19.73 19.74
CA ASP A 67 -9.30 -18.51 19.18
C ASP A 67 -9.82 -17.62 20.30
N ARG A 68 -8.98 -16.67 20.71
CA ARG A 68 -9.28 -15.77 21.83
C ARG A 68 -10.04 -14.55 21.35
N ARG A 69 -10.86 -13.98 22.24
CA ARG A 69 -11.47 -12.67 21.99
C ARG A 69 -10.41 -11.58 22.06
N LEU A 70 -10.44 -10.62 21.15
CA LEU A 70 -9.46 -9.53 21.08
C LEU A 70 -9.39 -8.71 22.38
N VAL A 71 -10.52 -8.54 23.07
CA VAL A 71 -10.62 -7.84 24.37
C VAL A 71 -9.87 -8.56 25.49
N ASP A 72 -9.78 -9.89 25.42
CA ASP A 72 -9.16 -10.73 26.45
C ASP A 72 -7.65 -10.89 26.22
N VAL A 73 -7.15 -10.47 25.05
CA VAL A 73 -5.78 -10.69 24.60
C VAL A 73 -4.79 -9.66 25.19
N GLY A 74 -5.26 -8.54 25.74
CA GLY A 74 -4.43 -7.57 26.47
C GLY A 74 -3.15 -7.13 25.72
N GLN A 75 -2.09 -6.78 26.47
CA GLN A 75 -0.74 -6.58 25.94
C GLN A 75 0.09 -7.88 25.87
N ASP A 76 -0.32 -8.93 26.59
CA ASP A 76 0.38 -10.22 26.63
C ASP A 76 -0.15 -11.18 25.55
N ARG A 77 0.18 -10.84 24.30
CA ARG A 77 0.10 -11.75 23.15
C ARG A 77 1.30 -12.67 23.25
N ASN A 78 1.16 -13.81 23.92
CA ASN A 78 2.14 -14.89 23.82
C ASN A 78 1.66 -15.89 22.77
N PRO A 79 1.90 -15.61 21.46
CA PRO A 79 1.64 -16.61 20.45
C PRO A 79 2.52 -17.83 20.71
N ARG A 80 2.05 -19.00 20.29
CA ARG A 80 2.88 -20.21 20.27
C ARG A 80 4.05 -20.04 19.30
N ASP A 81 3.77 -19.41 18.17
CA ASP A 81 4.74 -19.20 17.10
C ASP A 81 4.47 -17.90 16.36
N ARG A 82 5.50 -17.34 15.72
CA ARG A 82 5.41 -16.13 14.90
C ARG A 82 6.24 -16.33 13.65
N ASN A 83 5.56 -16.24 12.50
CA ASN A 83 6.15 -16.49 11.20
C ASN A 83 6.06 -15.24 10.34
N GLU A 84 7.20 -14.81 9.80
CA GLU A 84 7.24 -13.87 8.70
C GLU A 84 7.02 -14.62 7.39
N ILE A 85 6.02 -14.18 6.62
CA ILE A 85 5.68 -14.76 5.33
C ILE A 85 6.05 -13.74 4.25
N VAL A 86 6.92 -14.16 3.34
CA VAL A 86 7.24 -13.43 2.11
C VAL A 86 6.84 -14.29 0.92
N LEU A 87 5.83 -13.82 0.17
CA LEU A 87 5.40 -14.46 -1.07
C LEU A 87 6.01 -13.70 -2.24
N THR A 88 6.58 -14.42 -3.20
CA THR A 88 7.11 -13.87 -4.45
C THR A 88 6.60 -14.69 -5.64
N GLY A 89 6.12 -14.02 -6.68
CA GLY A 89 5.60 -14.69 -7.88
C GLY A 89 5.31 -13.72 -9.02
N GLU A 90 4.78 -14.24 -10.13
CA GLU A 90 4.36 -13.39 -11.26
C GLU A 90 3.08 -12.60 -10.94
N GLU A 91 2.17 -13.19 -10.19
CA GLU A 91 0.96 -12.57 -9.67
C GLU A 91 0.60 -13.27 -8.36
N ILE A 92 0.32 -12.50 -7.30
CA ILE A 92 -0.05 -13.04 -5.99
C ILE A 92 -1.49 -12.64 -5.68
N SER A 93 -2.36 -13.64 -5.64
CA SER A 93 -3.80 -13.49 -5.45
C SER A 93 -4.21 -13.63 -3.96
N PRO A 94 -5.42 -13.21 -3.57
CA PRO A 94 -5.93 -13.41 -2.22
C PRO A 94 -5.95 -14.87 -1.75
N PRO A 95 -6.29 -15.87 -2.60
CA PRO A 95 -6.12 -17.29 -2.27
C PRO A 95 -4.69 -17.69 -1.89
N ASP A 96 -3.67 -17.11 -2.52
CA ASP A 96 -2.27 -17.41 -2.21
C ASP A 96 -1.91 -16.93 -0.80
N VAL A 97 -2.35 -15.71 -0.45
CA VAL A 97 -2.17 -15.15 0.90
C VAL A 97 -2.94 -15.98 1.94
N ALA A 98 -4.20 -16.34 1.65
CA ALA A 98 -5.01 -17.16 2.53
C ALA A 98 -4.41 -18.55 2.76
N ALA A 99 -3.84 -19.16 1.72
CA ALA A 99 -3.17 -20.45 1.83
C ALA A 99 -1.88 -20.35 2.65
N ALA A 100 -1.06 -19.33 2.42
CA ALA A 100 0.21 -19.14 3.12
C ALA A 100 0.02 -18.82 4.62
N THR A 101 -1.05 -18.12 4.97
CA THR A 101 -1.31 -17.66 6.33
C THR A 101 -2.06 -18.68 7.19
N LYS A 102 -2.45 -19.82 6.62
CA LYS A 102 -3.17 -20.87 7.32
C LYS A 102 -2.24 -21.64 8.27
N SER A 103 -2.62 -21.76 9.54
CA SER A 103 -1.92 -22.60 10.51
C SER A 103 -2.09 -24.09 10.21
N GLU A 104 -1.02 -24.87 10.27
CA GLU A 104 -1.10 -26.33 10.27
C GLU A 104 -1.60 -26.85 11.63
N GLY A 105 -2.49 -27.85 11.61
CA GLY A 105 -3.03 -28.48 12.83
C GLY A 105 -4.11 -27.66 13.55
N ASN A 106 -4.12 -27.70 14.88
CA ASN A 106 -5.15 -27.09 15.73
C ASN A 106 -4.87 -25.61 16.08
N GLY A 107 -3.92 -24.96 15.42
CA GLY A 107 -3.60 -23.55 15.67
C GLY A 107 -4.65 -22.59 15.13
N VAL A 108 -4.59 -21.35 15.59
CA VAL A 108 -5.38 -20.21 15.09
C VAL A 108 -4.43 -19.13 14.61
N SER A 109 -4.50 -18.81 13.32
CA SER A 109 -3.72 -17.73 12.72
C SER A 109 -4.28 -16.37 13.10
N TYR A 110 -3.40 -15.46 13.47
CA TYR A 110 -3.68 -14.07 13.75
C TYR A 110 -2.77 -13.19 12.90
N LEU A 111 -3.36 -12.46 11.97
CA LEU A 111 -2.68 -11.62 11.01
C LEU A 111 -3.28 -10.22 11.05
N THR A 112 -2.44 -9.24 11.36
CA THR A 112 -2.87 -7.83 11.46
C THR A 112 -2.46 -7.00 10.27
N ASP A 113 -1.55 -7.47 9.41
CA ASP A 113 -1.10 -6.67 8.27
C ASP A 113 -0.79 -7.50 7.03
N ILE A 114 -1.11 -6.95 5.85
CA ILE A 114 -0.72 -7.48 4.55
C ILE A 114 -0.12 -6.32 3.78
N ARG A 115 1.15 -6.43 3.36
CA ARG A 115 1.86 -5.38 2.64
C ARG A 115 2.26 -5.85 1.26
N ILE A 116 1.89 -5.08 0.24
CA ILE A 116 2.39 -5.30 -1.12
C ILE A 116 3.72 -4.56 -1.23
N ARG A 117 4.81 -5.31 -1.01
CA ARG A 117 6.18 -4.78 -1.08
C ARG A 117 6.61 -4.48 -2.50
N TRP A 118 6.07 -5.24 -3.46
CA TRP A 118 6.28 -4.98 -4.87
C TRP A 118 5.07 -5.37 -5.70
N ALA A 119 4.83 -4.57 -6.74
CA ALA A 119 3.87 -4.86 -7.76
C ALA A 119 4.37 -4.33 -9.10
N ARG A 120 3.92 -4.98 -10.17
CA ARG A 120 4.01 -4.43 -11.51
C ARG A 120 2.89 -3.40 -11.68
N ILE A 121 3.22 -2.19 -12.09
CA ILE A 121 2.26 -1.06 -12.14
C ILE A 121 2.12 -0.55 -13.57
N LYS A 122 0.88 -0.45 -14.06
CA LYS A 122 0.58 0.05 -15.40
C LYS A 122 0.64 1.58 -15.44
N LEU A 123 1.73 2.12 -15.95
CA LEU A 123 1.98 3.56 -16.06
C LEU A 123 1.96 4.02 -17.52
N ARG A 124 1.47 5.23 -17.75
CA ARG A 124 1.73 6.00 -18.96
C ARG A 124 3.09 6.67 -18.80
N LEU A 125 4.00 6.38 -19.72
CA LEU A 125 5.29 7.04 -19.89
C LEU A 125 5.29 7.83 -21.21
N ARG A 126 6.37 8.57 -21.51
CA ARG A 126 6.50 9.33 -22.76
C ARG A 126 6.38 8.44 -24.00
N GLN A 127 6.85 7.19 -23.93
CA GLN A 127 6.82 6.25 -25.05
C GLN A 127 5.48 5.48 -25.17
N GLY A 128 4.55 5.66 -24.23
CA GLY A 128 3.27 4.98 -24.20
C GLY A 128 3.00 4.26 -22.87
N ASP A 129 1.99 3.38 -22.88
CA ASP A 129 1.67 2.55 -21.72
C ASP A 129 2.68 1.42 -21.54
N LYS A 130 3.15 1.25 -20.31
CA LYS A 130 4.07 0.19 -19.91
C LYS A 130 3.65 -0.39 -18.57
N LEU A 131 3.75 -1.71 -18.45
CA LEU A 131 3.72 -2.38 -17.16
C LEU A 131 5.14 -2.29 -16.56
N VAL A 132 5.31 -1.40 -15.59
CA VAL A 132 6.60 -1.08 -14.96
C VAL A 132 6.90 -2.11 -13.89
N ASP A 133 8.08 -2.70 -13.95
CA ASP A 133 8.61 -3.66 -12.97
C ASP A 133 9.86 -3.10 -12.24
N ARG A 134 10.44 -3.88 -11.33
CA ARG A 134 11.60 -3.50 -10.49
C ARG A 134 12.79 -3.00 -11.29
N GLN A 135 13.11 -3.67 -12.38
CA GLN A 135 14.21 -3.33 -13.28
C GLN A 135 14.01 -2.01 -14.03
N ASP A 136 12.76 -1.54 -14.13
CA ASP A 136 12.41 -0.27 -14.75
C ASP A 136 12.50 0.89 -13.77
N CYS A 137 12.66 0.60 -12.48
CA CYS A 137 12.76 1.60 -11.41
C CYS A 137 14.22 1.92 -11.08
N ILE A 138 14.42 3.11 -10.53
CA ILE A 138 15.70 3.53 -9.95
C ILE A 138 15.40 4.36 -8.71
N GLN A 139 15.96 3.98 -7.56
CA GLN A 139 15.80 4.77 -6.36
C GLN A 139 16.62 6.05 -6.46
N TYR A 140 16.06 7.14 -5.96
CA TYR A 140 16.78 8.38 -5.71
C TYR A 140 16.88 8.67 -4.23
N MET A 141 18.04 9.19 -3.84
CA MET A 141 18.29 9.70 -2.50
C MET A 141 19.13 10.96 -2.62
N LYS A 142 18.61 12.06 -2.10
CA LYS A 142 19.22 13.40 -2.11
C LYS A 142 19.52 13.92 -3.52
N GLY A 143 18.62 13.66 -4.48
CA GLY A 143 18.76 14.02 -5.89
C GLY A 143 19.66 13.06 -6.69
N GLU A 144 20.29 12.09 -6.03
CA GLU A 144 21.26 11.18 -6.66
C GLU A 144 20.67 9.79 -6.87
N PRO A 145 20.88 9.16 -8.04
CA PRO A 145 20.43 7.80 -8.31
C PRO A 145 21.21 6.78 -7.45
N ARG A 146 20.47 5.82 -6.90
CA ARG A 146 20.97 4.68 -6.12
C ARG A 146 20.57 3.38 -6.83
N PRO A 147 21.35 2.90 -7.81
CA PRO A 147 20.95 1.77 -8.65
C PRO A 147 20.80 0.44 -7.90
N ASP A 148 21.47 0.29 -6.75
CA ASP A 148 21.37 -0.92 -5.90
C ASP A 148 20.14 -0.88 -4.96
N GLY A 149 19.48 0.27 -4.88
CA GLY A 149 18.24 0.47 -4.16
C GLY A 149 17.09 0.57 -5.16
N VAL A 150 16.10 -0.30 -5.02
CA VAL A 150 14.93 -0.29 -5.91
C VAL A 150 13.62 -0.33 -5.14
N LEU A 151 13.69 -0.31 -3.81
CA LEU A 151 12.52 -0.19 -2.94
C LEU A 151 12.33 1.27 -2.51
N PRO A 152 11.08 1.70 -2.35
CA PRO A 152 9.81 1.00 -2.59
C PRO A 152 9.39 0.96 -4.07
N ALA A 153 8.31 0.25 -4.36
CA ALA A 153 7.63 0.37 -5.66
C ALA A 153 7.13 1.80 -5.88
N PRO A 154 6.86 2.23 -7.12
CA PRO A 154 6.29 3.56 -7.36
C PRO A 154 5.06 3.85 -6.49
N MET A 155 4.25 2.84 -6.19
CA MET A 155 3.14 2.89 -5.25
C MET A 155 3.16 1.63 -4.37
N GLU A 156 2.97 1.81 -3.06
CA GLU A 156 2.79 0.71 -2.11
C GLU A 156 1.34 0.67 -1.63
N CYS A 157 0.80 -0.52 -1.40
CA CYS A 157 -0.50 -0.70 -0.79
C CYS A 157 -0.39 -1.64 0.41
N SER A 158 -1.15 -1.35 1.47
CA SER A 158 -1.21 -2.22 2.64
C SER A 158 -2.62 -2.28 3.21
N VAL A 159 -2.88 -3.37 3.92
CA VAL A 159 -4.04 -3.55 4.79
C VAL A 159 -3.50 -3.71 6.20
N THR A 160 -4.00 -2.95 7.16
CA THR A 160 -3.58 -3.10 8.57
C THR A 160 -4.73 -2.95 9.55
N HIS A 161 -4.83 -3.88 10.49
CA HIS A 161 -5.81 -3.91 11.56
C HIS A 161 -5.24 -3.29 12.84
N TYR A 162 -6.01 -2.38 13.43
CA TYR A 162 -5.64 -1.66 14.65
C TYR A 162 -6.81 -1.60 15.62
N ARG A 163 -6.47 -1.35 16.89
CA ARG A 163 -7.44 -0.82 17.84
C ARG A 163 -7.77 0.63 17.48
N SER A 164 -9.05 0.97 17.51
CA SER A 164 -9.53 2.35 17.34
C SER A 164 -9.09 3.22 18.51
N LYS A 165 -8.80 4.48 18.22
CA LYS A 165 -8.53 5.56 19.17
C LYS A 165 -9.79 6.43 19.30
N GLU A 166 -9.89 7.18 20.39
CA GLU A 166 -11.03 8.12 20.60
C GLU A 166 -11.18 9.16 19.47
N SER A 167 -10.10 9.51 18.79
CA SER A 167 -10.09 10.45 17.67
C SER A 167 -10.43 9.82 16.32
N ASP A 168 -10.69 8.52 16.25
CA ASP A 168 -10.97 7.84 14.99
C ASP A 168 -12.44 8.04 14.57
N PRO A 169 -12.72 8.04 13.25
CA PRO A 169 -14.05 8.28 12.69
C PRO A 169 -15.03 7.10 12.84
N VAL A 170 -14.64 6.05 13.57
CA VAL A 170 -15.40 4.80 13.72
C VAL A 170 -15.82 4.61 15.17
N ASP A 171 -17.00 4.01 15.37
CA ASP A 171 -17.56 3.68 16.68
C ASP A 171 -17.21 2.26 17.16
N THR A 172 -16.54 1.47 16.33
CA THR A 172 -16.07 0.12 16.65
C THR A 172 -14.75 0.15 17.42
N GLU A 173 -14.54 -0.80 18.33
CA GLU A 173 -13.31 -0.90 19.12
C GLU A 173 -12.05 -1.13 18.27
N TYR A 174 -12.22 -1.72 17.09
CA TYR A 174 -11.16 -1.98 16.13
C TYR A 174 -11.50 -1.40 14.76
N LYS A 175 -10.48 -1.25 13.92
CA LYS A 175 -10.60 -0.76 12.55
C LYS A 175 -9.57 -1.43 11.65
N THR A 176 -9.86 -1.48 10.36
CA THR A 176 -8.87 -1.74 9.32
C THR A 176 -8.56 -0.43 8.61
N VAL A 177 -7.28 -0.16 8.36
CA VAL A 177 -6.82 0.90 7.47
C VAL A 177 -6.27 0.25 6.22
N ILE A 178 -6.74 0.68 5.06
CA ILE A 178 -6.14 0.32 3.77
C ILE A 178 -5.42 1.56 3.26
N SER A 179 -4.11 1.47 3.11
CA SER A 179 -3.25 2.59 2.72
C SER A 179 -2.78 2.44 1.28
N VAL A 180 -2.81 3.54 0.53
CA VAL A 180 -2.21 3.66 -0.80
C VAL A 180 -1.18 4.78 -0.74
N ASN A 181 0.11 4.44 -0.84
CA ASN A 181 1.24 5.35 -0.68
C ASN A 181 1.96 5.57 -2.01
N LEU A 182 2.26 6.83 -2.35
CA LEU A 182 3.01 7.17 -3.57
C LEU A 182 4.47 7.47 -3.25
N HIS A 183 5.34 6.85 -4.03
CA HIS A 183 6.79 6.94 -3.88
C HIS A 183 7.49 7.35 -5.19
N SER A 184 6.74 7.81 -6.19
CA SER A 184 7.28 8.26 -7.47
C SER A 184 6.64 9.56 -7.93
N ASP A 185 7.35 10.32 -8.77
CA ASP A 185 6.91 11.57 -9.37
C ASP A 185 6.03 11.36 -10.61
N VAL A 186 5.76 10.12 -11.02
CA VAL A 186 4.96 9.78 -12.22
C VAL A 186 3.50 10.26 -12.17
N TRP A 187 2.99 10.63 -10.99
CA TRP A 187 1.67 11.25 -10.82
C TRP A 187 1.73 12.78 -10.74
N MET A 188 2.92 13.36 -10.79
CA MET A 188 3.15 14.77 -10.48
C MET A 188 3.35 15.63 -11.73
N GLY A 189 3.04 16.92 -11.61
CA GLY A 189 3.17 17.90 -12.68
C GLY A 189 2.05 17.85 -13.74
N GLY A 190 2.16 18.73 -14.74
CA GLY A 190 1.13 18.97 -15.76
C GLY A 190 1.26 18.17 -17.05
N SER A 191 2.19 17.20 -17.13
CA SER A 191 2.40 16.42 -18.36
C SER A 191 1.22 15.49 -18.67
N GLU A 192 1.04 15.15 -19.96
CA GLU A 192 0.01 14.17 -20.37
C GLU A 192 0.19 12.80 -19.69
N PRO A 193 1.41 12.23 -19.57
CA PRO A 193 1.62 11.03 -18.77
C PRO A 193 1.15 11.14 -17.32
N ALA A 194 1.52 12.22 -16.63
CA ALA A 194 1.12 12.43 -15.25
C ALA A 194 -0.40 12.56 -15.09
N ARG A 195 -1.07 13.26 -16.02
CA ARG A 195 -2.55 13.35 -16.02
C ARG A 195 -3.21 11.98 -16.18
N VAL A 196 -2.76 11.17 -17.15
CA VAL A 196 -3.31 9.82 -17.38
C VAL A 196 -3.06 8.90 -16.18
N ASN A 197 -1.87 8.99 -15.56
CA ASN A 197 -1.56 8.23 -14.35
C ASN A 197 -2.45 8.63 -13.17
N ARG A 198 -2.72 9.92 -12.98
CA ARG A 198 -3.68 10.41 -11.97
C ARG A 198 -5.11 9.95 -12.25
N GLU A 199 -5.56 9.95 -13.49
CA GLU A 199 -6.90 9.45 -13.86
C GLU A 199 -7.06 7.95 -13.53
N ARG A 200 -6.02 7.15 -13.80
CA ARG A 200 -6.00 5.72 -13.41
C ARG A 200 -6.01 5.54 -11.90
N LEU A 201 -5.19 6.31 -11.19
CA LEU A 201 -5.14 6.29 -9.72
C LEU A 201 -6.50 6.68 -9.13
N GLY A 202 -7.12 7.76 -9.60
CA GLY A 202 -8.45 8.18 -9.16
C GLY A 202 -9.53 7.14 -9.44
N THR A 203 -9.47 6.45 -10.59
CA THR A 203 -10.36 5.32 -10.89
C THR A 203 -10.16 4.16 -9.93
N PHE A 204 -8.92 3.81 -9.60
CA PHE A 204 -8.59 2.78 -8.61
C PHE A 204 -9.09 3.16 -7.22
N LEU A 205 -8.79 4.37 -6.74
CA LEU A 205 -9.23 4.88 -5.44
C LEU A 205 -10.76 4.92 -5.33
N GLY A 206 -11.46 5.31 -6.40
CA GLY A 206 -12.93 5.29 -6.44
C GLY A 206 -13.51 3.89 -6.35
N LYS A 207 -12.93 2.91 -7.06
CA LYS A 207 -13.33 1.50 -6.92
C LYS A 207 -13.06 0.97 -5.51
N LEU A 208 -11.95 1.37 -4.92
CA LEU A 208 -11.59 0.95 -3.57
C LEU A 208 -12.57 1.51 -2.53
N ASP A 209 -12.93 2.79 -2.63
CA ASP A 209 -13.96 3.44 -1.81
C ASP A 209 -15.28 2.66 -1.86
N GLU A 210 -15.78 2.41 -3.07
CA GLU A 210 -17.01 1.63 -3.28
C GLU A 210 -16.91 0.22 -2.66
N ALA A 211 -15.78 -0.48 -2.87
CA ALA A 211 -15.58 -1.85 -2.42
C ALA A 211 -15.51 -1.97 -0.88
N VAL A 212 -14.91 -1.00 -0.19
CA VAL A 212 -14.64 -1.10 1.25
C VAL A 212 -15.58 -0.28 2.10
N SER A 213 -16.24 0.73 1.50
CA SER A 213 -17.16 1.66 2.13
C SER A 213 -16.59 2.23 3.45
N PRO A 214 -15.47 2.98 3.37
CA PRO A 214 -14.80 3.51 4.55
C PRO A 214 -15.68 4.52 5.30
N ALA A 215 -15.45 4.65 6.60
CA ALA A 215 -16.07 5.72 7.40
C ALA A 215 -15.42 7.09 7.09
N GLU A 216 -14.13 7.07 6.74
CA GLU A 216 -13.36 8.25 6.37
C GLU A 216 -12.24 7.85 5.41
N ILE A 217 -11.86 8.77 4.53
CA ILE A 217 -10.66 8.65 3.71
C ILE A 217 -9.76 9.82 4.04
N LYS A 218 -8.68 9.53 4.78
CA LYS A 218 -7.66 10.53 5.10
C LYS A 218 -6.72 10.66 3.91
N ARG A 219 -6.41 11.89 3.56
CA ARG A 219 -5.55 12.24 2.43
C ARG A 219 -4.41 13.06 2.98
N GLU A 220 -3.20 12.55 2.88
CA GLU A 220 -2.02 13.21 3.41
C GLU A 220 -1.07 13.53 2.26
N CYS A 221 -0.51 14.74 2.30
CA CYS A 221 0.60 15.15 1.45
C CYS A 221 1.75 15.51 2.37
N TYR A 222 2.88 14.81 2.22
CA TYR A 222 4.04 14.99 3.07
C TYR A 222 4.95 16.06 2.48
N GLU A 223 4.47 17.31 2.44
CA GLU A 223 5.13 18.44 1.76
C GLU A 223 6.60 18.69 2.19
N TRP A 224 6.96 18.25 3.40
CA TRP A 224 8.28 18.48 4.00
C TRP A 224 9.19 17.25 3.99
N ASP A 225 8.74 16.12 3.44
CA ASP A 225 9.54 14.90 3.38
C ASP A 225 10.63 14.96 2.31
N ASP A 226 11.70 14.19 2.52
CA ASP A 226 12.83 14.13 1.59
C ASP A 226 12.40 13.66 0.18
N PHE A 227 11.21 13.09 0.01
CA PHE A 227 10.64 12.69 -1.28
C PHE A 227 10.86 13.75 -2.38
N TRP A 228 10.49 15.00 -2.08
CA TRP A 228 10.47 16.07 -3.08
C TRP A 228 11.87 16.46 -3.53
N TYR A 229 12.80 16.50 -2.56
CA TYR A 229 14.21 16.72 -2.82
C TYR A 229 14.84 15.52 -3.54
N ASN A 230 14.50 14.30 -3.14
CA ASN A 230 14.99 13.06 -3.72
C ASN A 230 14.72 13.00 -5.22
N LEU A 231 13.50 13.33 -5.65
CA LEU A 231 13.09 13.28 -7.06
C LEU A 231 13.14 14.65 -7.78
N SER A 232 13.66 15.68 -7.12
CA SER A 232 13.77 17.03 -7.70
C SER A 232 12.43 17.57 -8.25
N VAL A 233 11.34 17.27 -7.57
CA VAL A 233 10.00 17.72 -7.96
C VAL A 233 9.88 19.20 -7.61
N THR A 234 9.68 20.04 -8.60
CA THR A 234 9.72 21.51 -8.43
C THR A 234 8.57 22.03 -7.60
N THR A 235 8.88 23.10 -6.86
CA THR A 235 7.94 23.90 -6.08
C THR A 235 7.46 25.12 -6.85
N ASP A 236 6.35 25.71 -6.41
CA ASP A 236 5.89 27.01 -6.87
C ASP A 236 6.80 28.15 -6.33
N GLU A 237 6.42 29.40 -6.63
CA GLU A 237 7.15 30.61 -6.18
C GLU A 237 7.26 30.75 -4.65
N TRP A 238 6.47 30.00 -3.88
CA TRP A 238 6.46 29.97 -2.41
C TRP A 238 7.17 28.76 -1.83
N GLY A 239 7.80 27.93 -2.67
CA GLY A 239 8.44 26.70 -2.21
C GLY A 239 7.44 25.58 -1.88
N ARG A 240 6.18 25.68 -2.32
CA ARG A 240 5.16 24.65 -2.09
C ARG A 240 5.02 23.72 -3.28
N HIS A 241 4.80 22.45 -3.01
CA HIS A 241 4.48 21.48 -4.05
C HIS A 241 3.03 21.61 -4.45
N THR A 242 2.75 21.77 -5.74
CA THR A 242 1.37 21.97 -6.24
C THR A 242 0.59 20.67 -6.39
N PHE A 243 1.02 19.60 -5.73
CA PHE A 243 0.38 18.30 -5.79
C PHE A 243 -0.65 18.22 -4.65
N ASP A 244 -1.92 18.09 -5.02
CA ASP A 244 -3.00 17.94 -4.07
C ASP A 244 -3.61 16.53 -4.21
N PRO A 245 -3.44 15.64 -3.20
CA PRO A 245 -4.05 14.31 -3.24
C PRO A 245 -5.58 14.36 -3.27
N ALA A 246 -6.21 15.41 -2.74
CA ALA A 246 -7.67 15.59 -2.80
C ALA A 246 -8.19 15.89 -4.22
N ALA A 247 -7.32 16.33 -5.13
CA ALA A 247 -7.70 16.58 -6.52
C ALA A 247 -7.75 15.32 -7.39
N ILE A 248 -7.23 14.19 -6.90
CA ILE A 248 -7.23 12.90 -7.64
C ILE A 248 -8.48 12.08 -7.34
N TYR A 249 -8.95 12.16 -6.09
CA TYR A 249 -10.07 11.41 -5.54
C TYR A 249 -10.52 12.08 -4.23
#